data_AF-A0A4P6XKS8-F1
#
_entry.id   AF-A0A4P6XKS8-F1
#
_cell.length_a   1.000
_cell.length_b   1.000
_cell.length_c   1.000
_cell.angle_alpha   90.00
_cell.angle_beta   90.00
_cell.angle_gamma   90.00
#
_symmetry.space_group_name_H-M   'P 1'
#
loop_
_entity.id
_entity.type
_entity.pdbx_description
1 polymer ?
#
loop_
_entity_poly.entity_id
_entity_poly.type
_entity_poly.pdbx_seq_one_letter_code
_entity_poly.pdbx_strand_id
1 'polypeptide(L)'
;MDYDHFFRPVGLALDVMANLQFRLDMDGAGGARQADQAAVAEAIRVPHTLETRRHHGGQLVRPVWCFGFVPLPAVNYTLLWRRYGPSDLRQAAIRTSEIISLVIKAVFRALIYIASVYYWLRFVFTSISTCGNMVTYSQSFFWDIFTFSLRNYPSLLERHAELLSATKVTSQPTISMDSLQQFMFDAAALKIHVSCILANETTSCELMSNSLIFKLCDILTQCYPFLESLPLVCLTLTTICLYILYALGAQVLNINIVCLVTYITWKRQFPLTKFVIELIKTVWLGSVTNVI
;
A
#
# COMPACT_ATOMS: atom_id res chain seq x y z
N MET A 1 -19.21 30.07 18.03
CA MET A 1 -19.05 30.05 16.56
C MET A 1 -18.81 28.59 16.19
N ASP A 2 -19.82 27.98 15.60
CA ASP A 2 -19.95 26.54 15.33
C ASP A 2 -18.95 26.05 14.28
N TYR A 3 -18.27 24.95 14.58
CA TYR A 3 -17.24 24.31 13.75
C TYR A 3 -17.68 22.97 13.13
N ASP A 4 -18.98 22.68 13.02
CA ASP A 4 -19.48 21.33 12.69
C ASP A 4 -19.90 21.09 11.23
N HIS A 5 -19.65 22.01 10.29
CA HIS A 5 -20.25 21.90 8.95
C HIS A 5 -19.36 21.46 7.78
N PHE A 6 -18.09 21.09 7.98
CA PHE A 6 -17.17 20.87 6.84
C PHE A 6 -16.78 19.43 6.48
N PHE A 7 -17.21 18.40 7.24
CA PHE A 7 -16.84 16.99 6.96
C PHE A 7 -17.98 16.09 6.41
N ARG A 8 -19.12 16.66 6.02
CA ARG A 8 -20.34 15.85 5.75
C ARG A 8 -20.53 15.16 4.38
N PRO A 9 -19.77 15.37 3.28
CA PRO A 9 -20.16 14.72 2.03
C PRO A 9 -19.57 13.31 1.81
N VAL A 10 -18.58 12.86 2.60
CA VAL A 10 -17.94 11.54 2.38
C VAL A 10 -18.47 10.45 3.31
N GLY A 11 -18.86 10.77 4.54
CA GLY A 11 -19.44 9.81 5.49
C GLY A 11 -20.87 9.39 5.13
N LEU A 12 -21.68 10.31 4.60
CA LEU A 12 -23.10 10.04 4.29
C LEU A 12 -23.28 9.10 3.08
N ALA A 13 -22.32 9.07 2.16
CA ALA A 13 -22.34 8.15 1.02
C ALA A 13 -22.01 6.71 1.41
N LEU A 14 -21.20 6.50 2.45
CA LEU A 14 -20.84 5.18 2.96
C LEU A 14 -21.95 4.60 3.86
N ASP A 15 -22.61 5.42 4.68
CA ASP A 15 -23.74 4.97 5.51
C ASP A 15 -25.00 4.66 4.70
N VAL A 16 -25.28 5.41 3.62
CA VAL A 16 -26.42 5.12 2.75
C VAL A 16 -26.20 3.83 1.94
N MET A 17 -24.97 3.51 1.54
CA MET A 17 -24.68 2.23 0.87
C MET A 17 -24.67 1.04 1.84
N ALA A 18 -24.19 1.21 3.07
CA ALA A 18 -24.23 0.16 4.08
C ALA A 18 -25.68 -0.20 4.50
N ASN A 19 -26.56 0.81 4.64
CA ASN A 19 -27.97 0.57 4.98
C ASN A 19 -28.79 -0.02 3.83
N LEU A 20 -28.45 0.26 2.57
CA LEU A 20 -29.10 -0.35 1.41
C LEU A 20 -28.74 -1.83 1.24
N GLN A 21 -27.52 -2.21 1.61
CA GLN A 21 -27.05 -3.60 1.51
C GLN A 21 -27.60 -4.48 2.66
N PHE A 22 -27.81 -3.92 3.84
CA PHE A 22 -28.42 -4.64 4.98
C PHE A 22 -29.93 -4.84 4.83
N ARG A 23 -30.63 -3.94 4.11
CA ARG A 23 -32.09 -4.02 3.91
C ARG A 23 -32.50 -5.00 2.80
N LEU A 24 -31.61 -5.29 1.85
CA LEU A 24 -31.86 -6.29 0.80
C LEU A 24 -31.63 -7.74 1.27
N ASP A 25 -30.94 -7.95 2.39
CA ASP A 25 -30.65 -9.29 2.93
C ASP A 25 -31.71 -9.78 3.95
N MET A 26 -32.55 -8.88 4.47
CA MET A 26 -33.54 -9.19 5.52
C MET A 26 -34.97 -9.44 5.01
N ASP A 27 -35.33 -8.97 3.81
CA ASP A 27 -36.68 -9.18 3.25
C ASP A 27 -36.87 -10.56 2.57
N GLY A 28 -35.80 -11.36 2.45
CA GLY A 28 -35.85 -12.69 1.80
C GLY A 28 -36.03 -13.90 2.74
N ALA A 29 -35.90 -13.73 4.06
CA ALA A 29 -35.67 -14.88 4.96
C ALA A 29 -36.75 -15.16 6.02
N GLY A 30 -37.76 -14.29 6.19
CA GLY A 30 -38.66 -14.35 7.35
C GLY A 30 -40.08 -14.87 7.14
N GLY A 31 -40.66 -14.77 5.94
CA GLY A 31 -42.12 -14.88 5.77
C GLY A 31 -42.69 -16.23 5.31
N ALA A 32 -41.86 -17.13 4.75
CA ALA A 32 -42.36 -18.30 4.02
C ALA A 32 -42.34 -19.63 4.79
N ARG A 33 -41.80 -19.68 6.01
CA ARG A 33 -41.55 -20.95 6.73
C ARG A 33 -42.71 -21.46 7.59
N GLN A 34 -43.78 -20.68 7.79
CA GLN A 34 -44.82 -21.02 8.76
C GLN A 34 -46.18 -21.43 8.15
N ALA A 35 -46.35 -21.25 6.83
CA ALA A 35 -47.53 -21.72 6.10
C ALA A 35 -47.35 -23.12 5.48
N ASP A 36 -46.11 -23.54 5.20
CA ASP A 36 -45.84 -24.83 4.53
C ASP A 36 -45.87 -26.05 5.47
N GLN A 37 -45.76 -25.86 6.79
CA GLN A 37 -45.75 -26.99 7.74
C GLN A 37 -47.14 -27.61 7.96
N ALA A 38 -48.23 -26.91 7.63
CA ALA A 38 -49.59 -27.44 7.72
C ALA A 38 -49.97 -28.30 6.50
N ALA A 39 -49.38 -28.04 5.32
CA ALA A 39 -49.65 -28.81 4.10
C ALA A 39 -48.88 -30.14 4.02
N VAL A 40 -47.83 -30.31 4.84
CA VAL A 40 -46.97 -31.51 4.82
C VAL A 40 -47.56 -32.67 5.64
N ALA A 41 -48.51 -32.40 6.56
CA ALA A 41 -49.13 -33.44 7.40
C ALA A 41 -50.19 -34.28 6.67
N GLU A 42 -50.72 -33.82 5.52
CA GLU A 42 -51.83 -34.48 4.82
C GLU A 42 -51.39 -35.33 3.61
N ALA A 43 -50.10 -35.35 3.30
CA ALA A 43 -49.56 -36.14 2.18
C ALA A 43 -49.10 -37.57 2.57
N ILE A 44 -49.23 -37.97 3.84
CA ILE A 44 -48.95 -39.34 4.31
C ILE A 44 -50.19 -40.22 4.08
N ARG A 45 -50.53 -40.48 2.81
CA ARG A 45 -51.34 -41.64 2.41
C ARG A 45 -50.68 -42.29 1.19
N VAL A 46 -50.00 -43.38 1.47
CA VAL A 46 -49.46 -44.31 0.49
C VAL A 46 -50.61 -44.97 -0.28
N PRO A 47 -50.46 -45.18 -1.60
CA PRO A 47 -50.65 -46.54 -2.09
C PRO A 47 -49.41 -47.01 -2.85
N HIS A 48 -48.91 -48.18 -2.42
CA HIS A 48 -47.98 -49.00 -3.16
C HIS A 48 -48.62 -49.42 -4.48
N THR A 49 -48.13 -48.93 -5.61
CA THR A 49 -48.14 -49.67 -6.88
C THR A 49 -47.22 -49.01 -7.90
N LEU A 50 -46.24 -49.79 -8.38
CA LEU A 50 -45.73 -49.78 -9.75
C LEU A 50 -45.37 -48.42 -10.36
N GLU A 51 -44.11 -48.01 -10.19
CA GLU A 51 -43.23 -47.68 -11.33
C GLU A 51 -41.80 -47.42 -10.85
N THR A 52 -41.11 -48.50 -10.48
CA THR A 52 -39.64 -48.58 -10.55
C THR A 52 -39.19 -48.64 -12.01
N ARG A 53 -39.53 -47.61 -12.80
CA ARG A 53 -38.98 -47.41 -14.15
C ARG A 53 -38.35 -46.02 -14.26
N ARG A 54 -37.01 -46.04 -14.31
CA ARG A 54 -36.11 -44.96 -14.77
C ARG A 54 -35.83 -43.81 -13.79
N HIS A 55 -35.11 -44.12 -12.72
CA HIS A 55 -34.08 -43.21 -12.20
C HIS A 55 -32.68 -43.81 -12.32
N HIS A 56 -32.27 -44.14 -13.55
CA HIS A 56 -30.86 -44.01 -13.93
C HIS A 56 -30.65 -42.54 -14.31
N GLY A 57 -30.66 -41.65 -13.32
CA GLY A 57 -30.23 -40.27 -13.49
C GLY A 57 -28.73 -40.29 -13.78
N GLY A 58 -28.34 -40.36 -15.05
CA GLY A 58 -26.94 -40.43 -15.44
C GLY A 58 -26.15 -39.26 -14.82
N GLN A 59 -25.11 -39.58 -14.06
CA GLN A 59 -24.15 -38.60 -13.57
C GLN A 59 -23.56 -37.83 -14.77
N LEU A 60 -23.67 -36.50 -14.75
CA LEU A 60 -23.17 -35.64 -15.84
C LEU A 60 -21.65 -35.67 -15.94
N VAL A 61 -20.97 -35.91 -14.82
CA VAL A 61 -19.52 -36.02 -14.74
C VAL A 61 -19.19 -37.36 -14.10
N ARG A 62 -18.41 -38.19 -14.80
CA ARG A 62 -17.82 -39.42 -14.26
C ARG A 62 -16.31 -39.24 -14.18
N PRO A 63 -15.69 -39.51 -13.03
CA PRO A 63 -14.23 -39.53 -12.96
C PRO A 63 -13.72 -40.74 -13.74
N VAL A 64 -12.90 -40.51 -14.76
CA VAL A 64 -12.19 -41.56 -15.51
C VAL A 64 -10.71 -41.45 -15.16
N TRP A 65 -10.15 -42.55 -14.70
CA TRP A 65 -8.77 -42.61 -14.28
C TRP A 65 -7.87 -42.81 -15.50
N CYS A 66 -7.08 -41.80 -15.84
CA CYS A 66 -6.01 -41.96 -16.81
C CYS A 66 -4.74 -42.39 -16.09
N PHE A 67 -4.11 -43.45 -16.58
CA PHE A 67 -2.87 -44.02 -16.04
C PHE A 67 -2.92 -44.40 -14.55
N GLY A 68 -4.11 -44.63 -13.98
CA GLY A 68 -4.27 -45.04 -12.57
C GLY A 68 -3.96 -43.98 -11.50
N PHE A 69 -3.47 -42.80 -11.89
CA PHE A 69 -3.04 -41.75 -10.95
C PHE A 69 -3.81 -40.43 -11.07
N VAL A 70 -4.39 -40.11 -12.23
CA VAL A 70 -5.05 -38.81 -12.45
C VAL A 70 -6.53 -39.02 -12.79
N PRO A 71 -7.47 -38.62 -11.89
CA PRO A 71 -8.89 -38.64 -12.20
C PRO A 71 -9.22 -37.47 -13.13
N LEU A 72 -9.48 -37.75 -14.40
CA LEU A 72 -9.98 -36.76 -15.35
C LEU A 72 -11.52 -36.78 -15.35
N PRO A 73 -12.18 -35.62 -15.25
CA PRO A 73 -13.64 -35.55 -15.33
C PRO A 73 -14.09 -35.84 -16.78
N ALA A 74 -14.65 -37.02 -17.01
CA ALA A 74 -15.30 -37.35 -18.28
C ALA A 74 -16.76 -36.88 -18.23
N VAL A 75 -17.07 -35.86 -19.02
CA VAL A 75 -18.40 -35.26 -19.10
C VAL A 75 -19.25 -36.01 -20.12
N ASN A 76 -20.46 -36.44 -19.73
CA ASN A 76 -21.37 -37.09 -20.66
C ASN A 76 -22.14 -36.04 -21.48
N TYR A 77 -21.56 -35.67 -22.63
CA TYR A 77 -22.08 -34.60 -23.49
C TYR A 77 -23.52 -34.84 -23.96
N THR A 78 -23.95 -36.09 -24.20
CA THR A 78 -25.33 -36.37 -24.66
C THR A 78 -26.37 -36.14 -23.57
N LEU A 79 -26.03 -36.38 -22.30
CA LEU A 79 -26.89 -36.03 -21.15
C LEU A 79 -26.84 -34.54 -20.83
N LEU A 80 -25.67 -33.90 -20.99
CA LEU A 80 -25.49 -32.46 -20.79
C LEU A 80 -26.37 -31.64 -21.75
N TRP A 81 -26.30 -31.94 -23.06
CA TRP A 81 -27.09 -31.27 -24.11
C TRP A 81 -28.59 -31.53 -24.03
N ARG A 82 -28.99 -32.66 -23.44
CA ARG A 82 -30.41 -33.00 -23.24
C ARG A 82 -31.01 -32.32 -22.00
N ARG A 83 -30.17 -31.91 -21.05
CA ARG A 83 -30.58 -31.34 -19.76
C ARG A 83 -30.40 -29.82 -19.69
N TYR A 84 -29.45 -29.26 -20.44
CA TYR A 84 -29.23 -27.83 -20.56
C TYR A 84 -29.58 -27.36 -21.97
N GLY A 85 -30.63 -26.56 -22.07
CA GLY A 85 -31.02 -25.93 -23.33
C GLY A 85 -30.07 -24.80 -23.71
N PRO A 86 -30.14 -24.30 -24.96
CA PRO A 86 -29.39 -23.12 -25.39
C PRO A 86 -29.70 -21.87 -24.55
N SER A 87 -30.90 -21.79 -23.96
CA SER A 87 -31.29 -20.76 -22.99
C SER A 87 -30.49 -20.82 -21.68
N ASP A 88 -30.23 -22.02 -21.17
CA ASP A 88 -29.54 -22.21 -19.88
C ASP A 88 -28.04 -21.97 -20.02
N LEU A 89 -27.46 -22.35 -21.17
CA LEU A 89 -26.07 -22.01 -21.51
C LEU A 89 -25.89 -20.50 -21.64
N ARG A 90 -26.85 -19.80 -22.26
CA ARG A 90 -26.84 -18.33 -22.34
C ARG A 90 -26.93 -17.71 -20.95
N GLN A 91 -27.79 -18.23 -20.08
CA GLN A 91 -27.96 -17.71 -18.72
C GLN A 91 -26.75 -18.00 -17.83
N ALA A 92 -26.11 -19.17 -17.99
CA ALA A 92 -24.84 -19.49 -17.35
C ALA A 92 -23.71 -18.57 -17.83
N ALA A 93 -23.63 -18.32 -19.15
CA ALA A 93 -22.65 -17.39 -19.71
C ALA A 93 -22.82 -15.97 -19.14
N ILE A 94 -24.07 -15.47 -19.06
CA ILE A 94 -24.38 -14.17 -18.46
C ILE A 94 -23.93 -14.13 -16.99
N ARG A 95 -24.29 -15.14 -16.17
CA ARG A 95 -23.85 -15.22 -14.76
C ARG A 95 -22.33 -15.27 -14.62
N THR A 96 -21.64 -16.04 -15.46
CA THR A 96 -20.18 -16.09 -15.43
C THR A 96 -19.56 -14.74 -15.82
N SER A 97 -20.14 -14.03 -16.79
CA SER A 97 -19.68 -12.69 -17.18
C SER A 97 -19.89 -11.65 -16.08
N GLU A 98 -20.99 -11.75 -15.32
CA GLU A 98 -21.26 -10.91 -14.16
C GLU A 98 -20.22 -11.14 -13.07
N ILE A 99 -19.94 -12.40 -12.73
CA ILE A 99 -18.91 -12.78 -11.75
C ILE A 99 -17.53 -12.27 -12.20
N ILE A 100 -17.16 -12.49 -13.46
CA ILE A 100 -15.88 -12.00 -14.01
C ILE A 100 -15.81 -10.47 -13.91
N SER A 101 -16.89 -9.77 -14.25
CA SER A 101 -16.94 -8.30 -14.17
C SER A 101 -16.81 -7.77 -12.74
N LEU A 102 -17.38 -8.48 -11.75
CA LEU A 102 -17.25 -8.15 -10.33
C LEU A 102 -15.81 -8.36 -9.85
N VAL A 103 -15.18 -9.48 -10.23
CA VAL A 103 -13.78 -9.76 -9.91
C VAL A 103 -12.86 -8.70 -10.53
N ILE A 104 -13.06 -8.35 -11.79
CA ILE A 104 -12.26 -7.30 -12.46
C ILE A 104 -12.42 -5.95 -11.75
N LYS A 105 -13.66 -5.55 -11.40
CA LYS A 105 -13.91 -4.32 -10.62
C LYS A 105 -13.23 -4.35 -9.26
N ALA A 106 -13.25 -5.49 -8.57
CA ALA A 106 -12.60 -5.65 -7.27
C ALA A 106 -11.08 -5.51 -7.38
N VAL A 107 -10.46 -6.16 -8.37
CA VAL A 107 -9.02 -6.06 -8.64
C VAL A 107 -8.63 -4.63 -9.01
N PHE A 108 -9.39 -3.97 -9.89
CA PHE A 108 -9.12 -2.60 -10.29
C PHE A 108 -9.20 -1.63 -9.09
N ARG A 109 -10.22 -1.80 -8.23
CA ARG A 109 -10.34 -1.02 -6.99
C ARG A 109 -9.18 -1.27 -6.03
N ALA A 110 -8.74 -2.53 -5.90
CA ALA A 110 -7.58 -2.88 -5.08
C ALA A 110 -6.29 -2.26 -5.62
N LEU A 111 -6.08 -2.28 -6.94
CA LEU A 111 -4.91 -1.66 -7.58
C LEU A 111 -4.89 -0.15 -7.37
N ILE A 112 -6.04 0.53 -7.55
CA ILE A 112 -6.14 1.96 -7.26
C ILE A 112 -5.81 2.22 -5.79
N TYR A 113 -6.37 1.44 -4.87
CA TYR A 113 -6.11 1.60 -3.44
C TYR A 113 -4.61 1.43 -3.12
N ILE A 114 -3.98 0.35 -3.61
CA ILE A 114 -2.55 0.08 -3.41
C ILE A 114 -1.71 1.22 -4.00
N ALA A 115 -2.04 1.69 -5.20
CA ALA A 115 -1.34 2.80 -5.83
C ALA A 115 -1.50 4.09 -5.01
N SER A 116 -2.71 4.42 -4.55
CA SER A 116 -2.97 5.58 -3.68
C SER A 116 -2.19 5.52 -2.37
N VAL A 117 -2.18 4.36 -1.71
CA VAL A 117 -1.40 4.13 -0.48
C VAL A 117 0.10 4.29 -0.76
N TYR A 118 0.61 3.75 -1.87
CA TYR A 118 2.01 3.90 -2.26
C TYR A 118 2.39 5.36 -2.51
N TYR A 119 1.59 6.12 -3.25
CA TYR A 119 1.84 7.55 -3.49
C TYR A 119 1.78 8.35 -2.19
N TRP A 120 0.81 8.05 -1.31
CA TRP A 120 0.71 8.69 0.00
C TRP A 120 1.94 8.40 0.86
N LEU A 121 2.34 7.13 0.98
CA LEU A 121 3.56 6.75 1.72
C LEU A 121 4.79 7.43 1.14
N ARG A 122 4.97 7.39 -0.19
CA ARG A 122 6.09 8.06 -0.86
C ARG A 122 6.11 9.56 -0.56
N PHE A 123 4.95 10.21 -0.57
CA PHE A 123 4.84 11.63 -0.23
C PHE A 123 5.25 11.89 1.22
N VAL A 124 4.75 11.10 2.18
CA VAL A 124 5.11 11.20 3.60
C VAL A 124 6.61 11.00 3.80
N PHE A 125 7.19 9.94 3.24
CA PHE A 125 8.64 9.67 3.34
C PHE A 125 9.49 10.77 2.72
N THR A 126 9.09 11.27 1.55
CA THR A 126 9.81 12.37 0.88
C THR A 126 9.74 13.64 1.72
N SER A 127 8.55 13.98 2.25
CA SER A 127 8.36 15.14 3.12
C SER A 127 9.21 15.05 4.39
N ILE A 128 9.20 13.88 5.06
CA ILE A 128 10.01 13.62 6.25
C ILE A 128 11.50 13.78 5.93
N SER A 129 11.96 13.20 4.82
CA SER A 129 13.36 13.26 4.39
C SER A 129 13.79 14.70 4.08
N THR A 130 13.01 15.44 3.28
CA THR A 130 13.34 16.82 2.90
C THR A 130 13.33 17.75 4.11
N CYS A 131 12.32 17.65 4.99
CA CYS A 131 12.28 18.45 6.22
C CYS A 131 13.43 18.07 7.16
N GLY A 132 13.70 16.77 7.31
CA GLY A 132 14.82 16.27 8.10
C GLY A 132 16.15 16.84 7.62
N ASN A 133 16.43 16.76 6.31
CA ASN A 133 17.63 17.31 5.69
C ASN A 133 17.81 18.81 5.97
N MET A 134 16.73 19.60 5.85
CA MET A 134 16.77 21.04 6.09
C MET A 134 17.10 21.37 7.55
N VAL A 135 16.54 20.62 8.49
CA VAL A 135 16.65 20.89 9.93
C VAL A 135 17.98 20.42 10.49
N THR A 136 18.48 19.30 9.99
CA THR A 136 19.75 18.71 10.46
C THR A 136 20.95 19.16 9.64
N TYR A 137 20.74 20.04 8.65
CA TYR A 137 21.74 20.50 7.69
C TYR A 137 22.50 19.35 7.01
N SER A 138 21.81 18.22 6.83
CA SER A 138 22.37 17.01 6.24
C SER A 138 21.97 16.88 4.78
N GLN A 139 22.85 16.29 3.96
CA GLN A 139 22.51 15.89 2.61
C GLN A 139 21.46 14.77 2.59
N SER A 140 21.45 13.92 3.63
CA SER A 140 20.54 12.78 3.72
C SER A 140 20.36 12.30 5.16
N PHE A 141 19.25 12.73 5.76
CA PHE A 141 18.82 12.44 7.11
C PHE A 141 18.83 10.94 7.44
N PHE A 142 18.25 10.11 6.56
CA PHE A 142 18.21 8.66 6.78
C PHE A 142 19.59 8.00 6.63
N TRP A 143 20.43 8.49 5.71
CA TRP A 143 21.78 7.95 5.54
C TRP A 143 22.69 8.29 6.71
N ASP A 144 22.50 9.45 7.35
CA ASP A 144 23.19 9.76 8.61
C ASP A 144 22.80 8.82 9.75
N ILE A 145 21.50 8.53 9.91
CA ILE A 145 21.01 7.57 10.91
C ILE A 145 21.60 6.18 10.63
N PHE A 146 21.62 5.76 9.37
CA PHE A 146 22.17 4.48 8.96
C PHE A 146 23.67 4.38 9.17
N THR A 147 24.41 5.44 8.83
CA THR A 147 25.87 5.51 9.03
C THR A 147 26.20 5.52 10.52
N PHE A 148 25.42 6.25 11.33
CA PHE A 148 25.61 6.30 12.77
C PHE A 148 25.28 4.97 13.48
N SER A 149 24.22 4.27 13.06
CA SER A 149 23.88 2.97 13.64
C SER A 149 24.96 1.92 13.36
N LEU A 150 25.65 2.04 12.22
CA LEU A 150 26.70 1.13 11.78
C LEU A 150 28.12 1.59 12.14
N ARG A 151 28.28 2.67 12.90
CA ARG A 151 29.58 3.30 13.19
C ARG A 151 30.63 2.37 13.81
N ASN A 152 30.19 1.31 14.50
CA ASN A 152 31.06 0.40 15.24
C ASN A 152 31.36 -0.92 14.50
N TYR A 153 31.06 -0.99 13.21
CA TYR A 153 31.31 -2.17 12.37
C TYR A 153 32.45 -1.90 11.39
N PRO A 154 33.72 -2.12 11.80
CA PRO A 154 34.88 -1.86 10.94
C PRO A 154 34.88 -2.72 9.67
N SER A 155 34.29 -3.92 9.73
CA SER A 155 34.12 -4.84 8.60
C SER A 155 33.32 -4.25 7.44
N LEU A 156 32.39 -3.32 7.70
CA LEU A 156 31.65 -2.62 6.64
C LEU A 156 32.52 -1.60 5.93
N LEU A 157 33.43 -0.96 6.65
CA LEU A 157 34.36 0.04 6.12
C LEU A 157 35.42 -0.62 5.24
N GLU A 158 35.98 -1.75 5.71
CA GLU A 158 36.90 -2.59 4.95
C GLU A 158 36.26 -3.09 3.65
N ARG A 159 35.01 -3.59 3.75
CA ARG A 159 34.27 -4.06 2.57
C ARG A 159 33.96 -2.91 1.60
N HIS A 160 33.65 -1.73 2.10
CA HIS A 160 33.46 -0.54 1.25
C HIS A 160 34.75 -0.18 0.49
N ALA A 161 35.90 -0.22 1.17
CA ALA A 161 37.20 0.02 0.57
C ALA A 161 37.57 -1.04 -0.48
N GLU A 162 37.26 -2.32 -0.22
CA GLU A 162 37.44 -3.44 -1.14
C GLU A 162 36.59 -3.25 -2.40
N LEU A 163 35.30 -2.95 -2.26
CA LEU A 163 34.39 -2.71 -3.37
C LEU A 163 34.82 -1.51 -4.23
N LEU A 164 35.30 -0.43 -3.61
CA LEU A 164 35.86 0.72 -4.32
C LEU A 164 37.14 0.38 -5.08
N SER A 165 38.01 -0.44 -4.49
CA SER A 165 39.24 -0.89 -5.13
C SER A 165 38.97 -1.81 -6.33
N ALA A 166 37.98 -2.70 -6.22
CA ALA A 166 37.53 -3.57 -7.31
C ALA A 166 36.88 -2.78 -8.46
N THR A 167 36.19 -1.68 -8.14
CA THR A 167 35.56 -0.80 -9.14
C THR A 167 36.57 -0.08 -10.04
N LYS A 168 37.85 0.03 -9.64
CA LYS A 168 38.92 0.53 -10.55
C LYS A 168 39.18 -0.39 -11.74
N VAL A 169 38.88 -1.69 -11.63
CA VAL A 169 39.17 -2.70 -12.66
C VAL A 169 37.97 -2.93 -13.57
N THR A 170 36.77 -2.86 -12.99
CA THR A 170 35.49 -3.01 -13.68
C THR A 170 34.63 -1.82 -13.27
N SER A 171 34.25 -0.96 -14.21
CA SER A 171 33.59 0.35 -14.04
C SER A 171 32.31 0.41 -13.19
N GLN A 172 31.88 -0.71 -12.59
CA GLN A 172 30.79 -0.79 -11.62
C GLN A 172 31.14 -1.80 -10.50
N PRO A 173 30.75 -1.53 -9.23
CA PRO A 173 30.91 -2.49 -8.16
C PRO A 173 30.03 -3.71 -8.43
N THR A 174 30.66 -4.87 -8.63
CA THR A 174 29.96 -6.13 -8.85
C THR A 174 29.49 -6.68 -7.51
N ILE A 175 28.18 -6.58 -7.26
CA ILE A 175 27.56 -7.19 -6.08
C ILE A 175 27.40 -8.68 -6.35
N SER A 176 28.11 -9.52 -5.59
CA SER A 176 27.96 -10.97 -5.67
C SER A 176 26.59 -11.39 -5.14
N MET A 177 25.79 -12.08 -5.96
CA MET A 177 24.45 -12.56 -5.62
C MET A 177 24.46 -13.97 -5.00
N ASP A 178 25.64 -14.47 -4.61
CA ASP A 178 25.84 -15.85 -4.17
C ASP A 178 25.13 -16.15 -2.84
N SER A 179 24.87 -15.13 -2.03
CA SER A 179 24.01 -15.24 -0.85
C SER A 179 23.26 -13.93 -0.55
N LEU A 180 22.02 -14.06 -0.06
CA LEU A 180 21.20 -12.91 0.37
C LEU A 180 21.92 -12.08 1.44
N GLN A 181 22.62 -12.74 2.36
CA GLN A 181 23.37 -12.07 3.43
C GLN A 181 24.51 -11.22 2.88
N GLN A 182 25.26 -11.73 1.92
CA GLN A 182 26.36 -11.00 1.28
C GLN A 182 25.84 -9.85 0.42
N PHE A 183 24.73 -10.04 -0.30
CA PHE A 183 24.06 -8.94 -1.00
C PHE A 183 23.65 -7.82 -0.05
N MET A 184 23.03 -8.14 1.09
CA MET A 184 22.62 -7.15 2.09
C MET A 184 23.82 -6.45 2.73
N PHE A 185 24.91 -7.19 2.97
CA PHE A 185 26.14 -6.64 3.53
C PHE A 185 26.85 -5.70 2.55
N ASP A 186 26.97 -6.09 1.28
CA ASP A 186 27.55 -5.26 0.21
C ASP A 186 26.70 -4.01 -0.06
N ALA A 187 25.37 -4.16 -0.05
CA ALA A 187 24.45 -3.03 -0.17
C ALA A 187 24.59 -2.07 1.01
N ALA A 188 24.74 -2.57 2.24
CA ALA A 188 24.96 -1.74 3.41
C ALA A 188 26.31 -1.01 3.33
N ALA A 189 27.38 -1.72 2.96
CA ALA A 189 28.71 -1.14 2.79
C ALA A 189 28.73 -0.04 1.73
N LEU A 190 28.02 -0.17 0.61
CA LEU A 190 27.96 0.90 -0.42
C LEU A 190 27.16 2.14 0.01
N LYS A 191 26.36 2.05 1.07
CA LYS A 191 25.43 3.10 1.49
C LYS A 191 25.90 3.93 2.68
N ILE A 192 26.96 3.54 3.37
CA ILE A 192 27.55 4.33 4.45
C ILE A 192 28.25 5.58 3.91
N HIS A 193 28.16 6.69 4.64
CA HIS A 193 28.89 7.91 4.31
C HIS A 193 30.34 7.84 4.80
N VAL A 194 31.27 7.81 3.85
CA VAL A 194 32.68 7.54 4.10
C VAL A 194 33.54 8.51 3.29
N SER A 195 34.65 8.97 3.87
CA SER A 195 35.71 9.68 3.17
C SER A 195 36.86 8.71 2.95
N CYS A 196 37.21 8.44 1.68
CA CYS A 196 38.31 7.54 1.36
C CYS A 196 39.47 8.31 0.76
N ILE A 197 40.66 8.10 1.31
CA ILE A 197 41.92 8.62 0.79
C ILE A 197 42.64 7.46 0.11
N LEU A 198 43.11 7.70 -1.11
CA LEU A 198 43.93 6.76 -1.84
C LEU A 198 45.39 7.16 -1.68
N ALA A 199 46.15 6.38 -0.92
CA ALA A 199 47.59 6.58 -0.75
C ALA A 199 48.32 5.27 -1.04
N ASN A 200 49.33 5.31 -1.92
CA ASN A 200 50.21 4.17 -2.25
C ASN A 200 49.45 2.85 -2.51
N GLU A 201 48.47 2.86 -3.43
CA GLU A 201 47.64 1.70 -3.82
C GLU A 201 46.71 1.15 -2.72
N THR A 202 46.81 1.63 -1.49
CA THR A 202 45.90 1.29 -0.40
C THR A 202 44.75 2.32 -0.31
N THR A 203 43.52 1.83 -0.25
CA THR A 203 42.31 2.63 -0.01
C THR A 203 42.02 2.62 1.49
N SER A 204 42.39 3.70 2.19
CA SER A 204 41.98 3.90 3.58
C SER A 204 40.71 4.72 3.60
N CYS A 205 39.66 4.17 4.21
CA CYS A 205 38.35 4.78 4.30
C CYS A 205 38.06 5.12 5.77
N GLU A 206 37.56 6.33 6.03
CA GLU A 206 37.15 6.80 7.35
C GLU A 206 35.69 7.22 7.32
N LEU A 207 34.96 6.89 8.40
CA LEU A 207 33.55 7.24 8.52
C LEU A 207 33.39 8.76 8.63
N MET A 208 32.49 9.36 7.86
CA MET A 208 32.28 10.80 7.90
C MET A 208 31.48 11.19 9.14
N SER A 209 32.18 11.65 10.19
CA SER A 209 31.61 12.01 11.50
C SER A 209 31.08 13.46 11.60
N ASN A 210 31.08 14.20 10.50
CA ASN A 210 30.70 15.62 10.50
C ASN A 210 29.19 15.89 10.63
N SER A 211 28.34 14.86 10.63
CA SER A 211 26.89 15.04 10.71
C SER A 211 26.40 15.31 12.14
N LEU A 212 25.22 15.94 12.23
CA LEU A 212 24.66 16.42 13.50
C LEU A 212 24.43 15.30 14.52
N ILE A 213 24.14 14.08 14.05
CA ILE A 213 23.91 12.92 14.94
C ILE A 213 25.18 12.49 15.69
N PHE A 214 26.37 12.57 15.09
CA PHE A 214 27.63 12.28 15.77
C PHE A 214 27.95 13.35 16.81
N LYS A 215 27.82 14.62 16.45
CA LYS A 215 28.00 15.74 17.39
C LYS A 215 27.01 15.69 18.55
N LEU A 216 25.76 15.31 18.28
CA LEU A 216 24.75 15.12 19.31
C LEU A 216 25.14 14.00 20.27
N CYS A 217 25.70 12.89 19.77
CA CYS A 217 26.22 11.82 20.61
C CYS A 217 27.32 12.32 21.54
N ASP A 218 28.31 13.05 21.01
CA ASP A 218 29.46 13.55 21.77
C ASP A 218 29.00 14.51 22.90
N ILE A 219 28.11 15.45 22.56
CA ILE A 219 27.53 16.38 23.55
C ILE A 219 26.71 15.61 24.59
N LEU A 220 25.94 14.61 24.19
CA LEU A 220 25.12 13.82 25.09
C LEU A 220 26.00 13.06 26.11
N THR A 221 27.10 12.45 25.65
CA THR A 221 28.08 11.81 26.53
C THR A 221 28.80 12.79 27.45
N GLN A 222 29.07 14.02 26.97
CA GLN A 222 29.70 15.06 27.77
C GLN A 222 28.76 15.61 28.87
N CYS A 223 27.48 15.82 28.55
CA CYS A 223 26.49 16.33 29.50
C CYS A 223 26.03 15.24 30.49
N TYR A 224 26.02 13.98 30.07
CA TYR A 224 25.51 12.86 30.85
C TYR A 224 26.51 11.70 30.82
N PRO A 225 27.60 11.77 31.63
CA PRO A 225 28.68 10.79 31.60
C PRO A 225 28.22 9.37 32.00
N PHE A 226 27.09 9.23 32.71
CA PHE A 226 26.52 7.91 33.00
C PHE A 226 26.13 7.14 31.72
N LEU A 227 25.86 7.83 30.60
CA LEU A 227 25.53 7.19 29.33
C LEU A 227 26.71 6.43 28.72
N GLU A 228 27.95 6.79 29.08
CA GLU A 228 29.16 6.09 28.65
C GLU A 228 29.27 4.70 29.31
N SER A 229 28.71 4.55 30.51
CA SER A 229 28.67 3.27 31.22
C SER A 229 27.60 2.30 30.71
N LEU A 230 26.68 2.77 29.86
CA LEU A 230 25.62 1.94 29.28
C LEU A 230 26.13 1.13 28.08
N PRO A 231 25.44 0.02 27.73
CA PRO A 231 25.71 -0.69 26.50
C PRO A 231 25.64 0.24 25.29
N LEU A 232 26.61 0.12 24.39
CA LEU A 232 26.75 0.96 23.19
C LEU A 232 25.45 1.03 22.35
N VAL A 233 24.69 -0.06 22.33
CA VAL A 233 23.38 -0.16 21.65
C VAL A 233 22.34 0.77 22.29
N CYS A 234 22.35 0.91 23.62
CA CYS A 234 21.44 1.81 24.32
C CYS A 234 21.78 3.27 24.03
N LEU A 235 23.07 3.61 24.00
CA LEU A 235 23.54 4.94 23.60
C LEU A 235 23.10 5.26 22.16
N THR A 236 23.35 4.35 21.21
CA THR A 236 22.99 4.60 19.80
C THR A 236 21.49 4.77 19.61
N LEU A 237 20.66 3.90 20.23
CA LEU A 237 19.20 4.03 20.18
C LEU A 237 18.73 5.34 20.77
N THR A 238 19.27 5.75 21.92
CA THR A 238 18.87 7.01 22.59
C THR A 238 19.21 8.21 21.72
N THR A 239 20.42 8.27 21.16
CA THR A 239 20.82 9.35 20.25
C THR A 239 19.96 9.38 18.99
N ILE A 240 19.68 8.22 18.38
CA ILE A 240 18.79 8.14 17.21
C ILE A 240 17.38 8.60 17.56
N CYS A 241 16.82 8.19 18.70
CA CYS A 241 15.50 8.63 19.14
C CYS A 241 15.44 10.15 19.33
N LEU A 242 16.41 10.75 20.01
CA LEU A 242 16.49 12.21 20.17
C LEU A 242 16.62 12.93 18.82
N TYR A 243 17.43 12.39 17.92
CA TYR A 243 17.62 12.94 16.58
C TYR A 243 16.33 12.88 15.74
N ILE A 244 15.58 11.78 15.81
CA ILE A 244 14.27 11.64 15.13
C ILE A 244 13.24 12.58 15.77
N LEU A 245 13.16 12.65 17.10
CA LEU A 245 12.25 13.56 17.80
C LEU A 245 12.52 15.02 17.44
N TYR A 246 13.80 15.41 17.35
CA TYR A 246 14.20 16.74 16.89
C TYR A 246 13.69 17.03 15.47
N ALA A 247 13.88 16.09 14.54
CA ALA A 247 13.37 16.23 13.17
C ALA A 247 11.83 16.27 13.10
N LEU A 248 11.12 15.45 13.89
CA LEU A 248 9.66 15.45 13.95
C LEU A 248 9.11 16.76 14.52
N GLY A 249 9.72 17.30 15.58
CA GLY A 249 9.34 18.60 16.15
C GLY A 249 9.41 19.71 15.09
N ALA A 250 10.48 19.71 14.29
CA ALA A 250 10.62 20.66 13.20
C ALA A 250 9.63 20.44 12.05
N GLN A 251 9.21 19.21 11.77
CA GLN A 251 8.14 18.94 10.80
C GLN A 251 6.80 19.52 11.25
N VAL A 252 6.44 19.38 12.52
CA VAL A 252 5.22 19.97 13.08
C VAL A 252 5.24 21.49 12.90
N LEU A 253 6.38 22.14 13.18
CA LEU A 253 6.56 23.57 12.95
C LEU A 253 6.43 23.93 11.46
N ASN A 254 7.06 23.15 10.56
CA ASN A 254 6.99 23.40 9.13
C ASN A 254 5.56 23.27 8.59
N ILE A 255 4.81 22.24 9.01
CA ILE A 255 3.40 22.06 8.62
C ILE A 255 2.57 23.25 9.08
N ASN A 256 2.76 23.72 10.32
CA ASN A 256 2.06 24.89 10.84
C ASN A 256 2.35 26.16 10.02
N ILE A 257 3.62 26.39 9.65
CA ILE A 257 4.02 27.53 8.82
C ILE A 257 3.42 27.41 7.42
N VAL A 258 3.49 26.24 6.79
CA VAL A 258 2.92 26.00 5.46
C VAL A 258 1.40 26.21 5.49
N CYS A 259 0.69 25.66 6.48
CA CYS A 259 -0.74 25.89 6.64
C CYS A 259 -1.08 27.37 6.77
N LEU A 260 -0.30 28.13 7.56
CA LEU A 260 -0.47 29.58 7.69
C LEU A 260 -0.26 30.29 6.36
N VAL A 261 0.82 29.97 5.63
CA VAL A 261 1.13 30.57 4.31
C VAL A 261 0.08 30.21 3.27
N THR A 262 -0.38 28.96 3.24
CA THR A 262 -1.47 28.53 2.35
C THR A 262 -2.76 29.25 2.67
N TYR A 263 -3.11 29.41 3.95
CA TYR A 263 -4.30 30.15 4.38
C TYR A 263 -4.24 31.62 3.95
N ILE A 264 -3.11 32.30 4.18
CA ILE A 264 -2.92 33.70 3.77
C ILE A 264 -2.98 33.84 2.25
N THR A 265 -2.30 32.96 1.52
CA THR A 265 -2.32 32.94 0.06
C THR A 265 -3.72 32.69 -0.48
N TRP A 266 -4.43 31.70 0.08
CA TRP A 266 -5.80 31.38 -0.29
C TRP A 266 -6.74 32.56 -0.07
N LYS A 267 -6.69 33.20 1.12
CA LYS A 267 -7.49 34.39 1.42
C LYS A 267 -7.23 35.53 0.43
N ARG A 268 -5.98 35.69 -0.02
CA ARG A 268 -5.59 36.71 -1.01
C ARG A 268 -6.01 36.36 -2.44
N GLN A 269 -5.97 35.08 -2.82
CA GLN A 269 -6.29 34.61 -4.17
C GLN A 269 -7.79 34.42 -4.39
N PHE A 270 -8.57 34.12 -3.34
CA PHE A 270 -10.02 33.93 -3.43
C PHE A 270 -10.79 35.08 -4.13
N PRO A 271 -10.53 36.37 -3.83
CA PRO A 271 -11.17 37.46 -4.57
C PRO A 271 -10.71 37.55 -6.03
N LEU A 272 -9.44 37.20 -6.34
CA LEU A 272 -8.92 37.17 -7.71
C LEU A 272 -9.57 36.05 -8.53
N THR A 273 -9.71 34.85 -7.95
CA THR A 273 -10.40 33.74 -8.62
C THR A 273 -11.87 34.08 -8.85
N LYS A 274 -12.53 34.75 -7.90
CA LYS A 274 -13.92 35.22 -8.08
C LYS A 274 -14.02 36.25 -9.20
N PHE A 275 -13.08 37.20 -9.26
CA PHE A 275 -13.02 38.19 -10.34
C PHE A 275 -12.80 37.53 -11.72
N VAL A 276 -11.87 36.57 -11.82
CA VAL A 276 -11.59 35.85 -13.07
C VAL A 276 -12.80 35.02 -13.52
N ILE A 277 -13.49 34.34 -12.59
CA ILE A 277 -14.71 33.58 -12.91
C ILE A 277 -15.82 34.51 -13.45
N GLU A 278 -16.05 35.66 -12.81
CA GLU A 278 -17.04 36.64 -13.29
C GLU A 278 -16.65 37.28 -14.64
N LEU A 279 -15.35 37.46 -14.90
CA LEU A 279 -14.84 37.99 -16.17
C LEU A 279 -14.98 36.95 -17.30
N ILE A 280 -14.68 35.68 -17.03
CA ILE A 280 -14.93 34.59 -17.97
C ILE A 280 -16.43 34.49 -18.26
N LYS A 281 -17.28 34.60 -17.23
CA LYS A 281 -18.74 34.55 -17.37
C LYS A 281 -19.26 35.69 -18.25
N THR A 282 -18.78 36.92 -18.07
CA THR A 282 -19.20 38.07 -18.90
C THR A 282 -18.70 37.98 -20.34
N VAL A 283 -17.49 37.47 -20.58
CA VAL A 283 -16.98 37.22 -21.94
C VAL A 283 -17.79 36.12 -22.65
N TRP A 284 -18.10 35.04 -21.96
CA TRP A 284 -18.86 33.91 -22.53
C TRP A 284 -20.33 34.26 -22.79
N LEU A 285 -21.01 34.94 -21.86
CA LEU A 285 -22.40 35.35 -22.03
C LEU A 285 -22.56 36.58 -22.93
N GLY A 286 -21.61 37.52 -22.91
CA GLY A 286 -21.62 38.71 -23.78
C GLY A 286 -21.36 38.39 -25.25
N SER A 287 -20.68 37.27 -25.54
CA SER A 287 -20.52 36.78 -26.92
C SER A 287 -21.83 36.27 -27.54
N VAL A 288 -22.84 35.94 -26.73
CA VAL A 288 -24.14 35.42 -27.22
C VAL A 288 -25.11 36.56 -27.56
N THR A 289 -24.94 37.76 -26.99
CA THR A 289 -25.87 38.89 -27.18
C THR A 289 -25.52 39.83 -28.32
N ASN A 290 -24.36 39.69 -28.97
CA ASN A 290 -23.93 40.54 -30.10
C ASN A 290 -24.14 39.88 -31.48
N VAL A 291 -24.96 38.84 -31.56
CA VAL A 291 -25.42 38.23 -32.84
C VAL A 291 -26.94 38.35 -32.91
N ILE A 292 -27.44 39.58 -33.04
CA ILE A 292 -28.79 39.91 -33.57
C ILE A 292 -28.64 41.15 -34.44
#